data_AF-A0A2D8BUQ1-F1
#
_entry.id   AF-A0A2D8BUQ1-F1
#
_cell.length_a   1.000
_cell.length_b   1.000
_cell.length_c   1.000
_cell.angle_alpha   90.00
_cell.angle_beta   90.00
_cell.angle_gamma   90.00
#
_symmetry.space_group_name_H-M   'P 1'
#
loop_
_entity.id
_entity.type
_entity.pdbx_description
1 polymer ?
#
loop_
_entity_poly.entity_id
_entity_poly.type
_entity_poly.pdbx_seq_one_letter_code
_entity_poly.pdbx_strand_id
1 'polypeptide(L)'
;MTMMQKINIAALVSGLAAFGWYLARVIPSFIESGADAAWKWPMATSLIGFVVLLVVASIAIAVRDEGIRDGAADTEDERDRRAERRGETWAAHVVQASVFLALALMFLDQPTFWIANTLYVGVMLGGAAGLLIRLMGGQADG
;
A
#
# COMPACT_ATOMS: atom_id res chain seq x y z
N MET A 1 -1.32 -3.77 21.38
CA MET A 1 -1.06 -3.32 19.99
C MET A 1 -1.65 -1.94 19.85
N THR A 2 -0.82 -0.94 19.53
CA THR A 2 -1.23 0.47 19.49
C THR A 2 -2.24 0.71 18.36
N MET A 3 -3.05 1.77 18.44
CA MET A 3 -4.04 2.12 17.42
C MET A 3 -3.38 2.31 16.04
N MET A 4 -2.21 2.98 16.03
CA MET A 4 -1.41 3.16 14.82
C MET A 4 -0.93 1.83 14.23
N GLN A 5 -0.51 0.87 15.06
CA GLN A 5 -0.15 -0.47 14.59
C GLN A 5 -1.34 -1.22 13.96
N LYS A 6 -2.54 -1.12 14.54
CA LYS A 6 -3.77 -1.75 13.99
C LYS A 6 -4.10 -1.19 12.61
N ILE A 7 -4.07 0.14 12.45
CA ILE A 7 -4.36 0.80 11.17
C ILE A 7 -3.29 0.48 10.12
N ASN A 8 -2.01 0.46 10.51
CA ASN A 8 -0.90 0.09 9.64
C ASN A 8 -1.01 -1.35 9.12
N ILE A 9 -1.34 -2.32 9.98
CA ILE A 9 -1.58 -3.71 9.57
C ILE A 9 -2.81 -3.80 8.65
N ALA A 10 -3.89 -3.10 8.98
CA ALA A 10 -5.09 -3.07 8.14
C ALA A 10 -4.81 -2.52 6.74
N ALA A 11 -4.00 -1.46 6.64
CA ALA A 11 -3.56 -0.92 5.36
C ALA A 11 -2.73 -1.93 4.57
N LEU A 12 -1.78 -2.62 5.21
CA LEU A 12 -0.97 -3.62 4.56
C LEU A 12 -1.80 -4.80 4.03
N VAL A 13 -2.69 -5.35 4.86
CA VAL A 13 -3.56 -6.47 4.46
C VAL A 13 -4.50 -6.05 3.34
N SER A 14 -5.09 -4.85 3.42
CA SER A 14 -5.95 -4.31 2.36
C SER A 14 -5.18 -4.11 1.05
N GLY A 15 -3.95 -3.60 1.14
CA GLY A 15 -3.08 -3.40 -0.02
C GLY A 15 -2.69 -4.72 -0.68
N LEU A 16 -2.25 -5.70 0.10
CA LEU A 16 -1.92 -7.04 -0.40
C LEU A 16 -3.13 -7.75 -1.00
N ALA A 17 -4.32 -7.62 -0.38
CA ALA A 17 -5.54 -8.21 -0.90
C ALA A 17 -5.93 -7.59 -2.25
N ALA A 18 -5.94 -6.26 -2.34
CA ALA A 18 -6.27 -5.55 -3.58
C ALA A 18 -5.24 -5.82 -4.69
N PHE A 19 -3.96 -5.82 -4.35
CA PHE A 19 -2.88 -6.11 -5.30
C PHE A 19 -2.87 -7.57 -5.76
N GLY A 20 -3.02 -8.52 -4.83
CA GLY A 20 -3.13 -9.95 -5.15
C GLY A 20 -4.34 -10.23 -6.03
N TRP A 21 -5.49 -9.60 -5.74
CA TRP A 21 -6.67 -9.70 -6.60
C TRP A 21 -6.41 -9.12 -8.00
N TYR A 22 -5.75 -7.97 -8.10
CA TYR A 22 -5.36 -7.39 -9.38
C TYR A 22 -4.50 -8.35 -10.21
N LEU A 23 -3.45 -8.90 -9.61
CA LEU A 23 -2.56 -9.85 -10.27
C LEU A 23 -3.29 -11.10 -10.72
N ALA A 24 -4.19 -11.65 -9.89
CA ALA A 24 -5.01 -12.80 -10.24
C ALA A 24 -5.91 -12.55 -11.47
N ARG A 25 -6.28 -11.30 -11.75
CA ARG A 25 -7.09 -10.93 -12.92
C ARG A 25 -6.26 -10.59 -14.14
N VAL A 26 -5.11 -9.92 -13.96
CA VAL A 26 -4.29 -9.43 -15.07
C VAL A 26 -3.29 -10.46 -15.57
N ILE A 27 -2.70 -11.28 -14.71
CA ILE A 27 -1.70 -12.29 -15.13
C ILE A 27 -2.27 -13.25 -16.18
N PRO A 28 -3.47 -13.85 -16.01
CA PRO A 28 -4.03 -14.73 -17.03
C PRO A 28 -4.23 -14.01 -18.37
N SER A 29 -4.82 -12.81 -18.35
CA SER A 29 -5.04 -12.01 -19.56
C SER A 29 -3.73 -11.60 -20.24
N PHE A 30 -2.69 -11.30 -19.46
CA PHE A 30 -1.35 -10.98 -19.95
C PHE A 30 -0.65 -12.18 -20.58
N ILE A 31 -0.81 -13.39 -20.03
CA ILE A 31 -0.25 -14.61 -20.63
C ILE A 31 -0.85 -14.85 -22.02
N GLU A 32 -2.13 -14.54 -22.20
CA GLU A 32 -2.84 -14.75 -23.48
C GLU A 32 -2.55 -13.66 -24.52
N SER A 33 -2.45 -12.39 -24.09
CA SER A 33 -2.47 -11.23 -25.01
C SER A 33 -1.33 -10.24 -24.81
N GLY A 34 -0.39 -10.53 -23.90
CA GLY A 34 0.73 -9.65 -23.58
C GLY A 34 0.26 -8.27 -23.13
N ALA A 35 0.84 -7.22 -23.71
CA ALA A 35 0.54 -5.83 -23.35
C ALA A 35 -0.89 -5.37 -23.72
N ASP A 36 -1.61 -6.13 -24.55
CA ASP A 36 -3.01 -5.85 -24.91
C ASP A 36 -4.01 -6.42 -23.89
N ALA A 37 -3.53 -6.96 -22.77
CA ALA A 37 -4.35 -7.48 -21.69
C ALA A 37 -5.45 -6.51 -21.23
N ALA A 38 -6.55 -7.06 -20.73
CA ALA A 38 -7.61 -6.28 -20.11
C ALA A 38 -7.20 -5.80 -18.70
N TRP A 39 -6.30 -4.83 -18.60
CA TRP A 39 -5.70 -4.39 -17.33
C TRP A 39 -6.38 -3.17 -16.71
N LYS A 40 -7.00 -2.30 -17.52
CA LYS A 40 -7.52 -0.99 -17.09
C LYS A 40 -8.60 -1.12 -16.01
N TRP A 41 -9.62 -1.94 -16.29
CA TRP A 41 -10.72 -2.17 -15.35
C TRP A 41 -10.29 -2.88 -14.07
N PRO A 42 -9.51 -3.99 -14.13
CA PRO A 42 -8.95 -4.59 -12.92
C PRO A 42 -8.13 -3.60 -12.08
N MET A 43 -7.31 -2.74 -12.69
CA MET A 43 -6.52 -1.75 -11.96
C MET A 43 -7.40 -0.70 -11.26
N ALA A 44 -8.43 -0.21 -11.96
CA ALA A 44 -9.37 0.74 -11.35
C ALA A 44 -10.13 0.09 -10.18
N THR A 45 -10.59 -1.15 -10.36
CA THR A 45 -11.29 -1.89 -9.31
C THR A 45 -10.40 -2.17 -8.11
N SER A 46 -9.12 -2.51 -8.31
CA SER A 46 -8.22 -2.75 -7.19
C SER A 46 -7.88 -1.48 -6.42
N LEU A 47 -7.70 -0.34 -7.09
CA LEU A 47 -7.52 0.96 -6.43
C LEU A 47 -8.74 1.34 -5.57
N ILE A 48 -9.93 1.25 -6.14
CA ILE A 48 -11.18 1.54 -5.41
C ILE A 48 -11.36 0.54 -4.27
N GLY A 49 -11.15 -0.74 -4.54
CA GLY A 49 -11.25 -1.81 -3.56
C GLY A 49 -10.30 -1.63 -2.39
N PHE A 50 -9.05 -1.22 -2.64
CA PHE A 50 -8.08 -0.89 -1.60
C PHE A 50 -8.59 0.21 -0.67
N VAL A 51 -9.07 1.33 -1.24
CA VAL A 51 -9.60 2.46 -0.45
C VAL A 51 -10.80 2.01 0.39
N VAL A 52 -11.74 1.26 -0.20
CA VAL A 52 -12.92 0.75 0.50
C VAL A 52 -12.50 -0.18 1.64
N LEU A 53 -11.59 -1.14 1.40
CA LEU A 53 -11.10 -2.06 2.43
C LEU A 53 -10.42 -1.31 3.58
N LEU A 54 -9.59 -0.32 3.27
CA LEU A 54 -8.91 0.50 4.27
C LEU A 54 -9.90 1.27 5.15
N VAL A 55 -10.91 1.90 4.54
CA VAL A 55 -11.95 2.65 5.27
C VAL A 55 -12.75 1.71 6.17
N VAL A 56 -13.23 0.59 5.62
CA VAL A 56 -14.00 -0.41 6.38
C VAL A 56 -13.19 -0.96 7.55
N ALA A 57 -11.91 -1.30 7.33
CA ALA A 57 -11.04 -1.81 8.38
C ALA A 57 -10.78 -0.76 9.46
N SER A 58 -10.57 0.50 9.07
CA SER A 58 -10.35 1.61 10.02
C SER A 58 -11.59 1.85 10.89
N ILE A 59 -12.78 1.85 10.30
CA ILE A 59 -14.06 1.97 11.03
C ILE A 59 -14.24 0.77 11.97
N ALA A 60 -13.98 -0.46 11.50
CA ALA A 60 -14.13 -1.67 12.32
C ALA A 60 -13.16 -1.68 13.51
N ILE A 61 -11.94 -1.19 13.34
CA ILE A 61 -10.97 -1.01 14.44
C ILE A 61 -11.50 -0.01 15.45
N ALA A 62 -11.94 1.18 14.98
CA ALA A 62 -12.43 2.24 15.86
C ALA A 62 -13.66 1.82 16.68
N VAL A 63 -14.58 1.05 16.08
CA VAL A 63 -15.79 0.56 16.78
C VAL A 63 -15.47 -0.52 17.82
N ARG A 64 -14.42 -1.32 17.61
CA ARG A 64 -14.06 -2.45 18.49
C ARG A 64 -13.07 -2.10 19.60
N ASP A 65 -12.39 -0.96 19.52
CA ASP A 65 -11.42 -0.56 20.54
C ASP A 65 -12.13 0.13 21.73
N GLU A 66 -12.29 -0.61 22.83
CA GLU A 66 -12.96 -0.12 24.05
C GLU A 66 -12.24 1.06 24.71
N GLY A 67 -10.92 1.23 24.47
CA GLY A 67 -10.14 2.37 24.97
C GLY A 67 -10.62 3.75 24.49
N ILE A 68 -11.37 3.81 23.39
CA ILE A 68 -12.03 5.04 22.92
C ILE A 68 -13.31 5.34 23.73
N ARG A 69 -13.98 4.33 24.29
CA ARG A 69 -15.18 4.53 25.13
C ARG A 69 -14.86 5.17 26.49
N ASP A 70 -13.64 4.96 27.01
CA ASP A 70 -13.24 5.42 28.35
C ASP A 70 -12.30 6.65 28.36
N GLY A 71 -12.03 7.29 27.20
CA GLY A 71 -11.36 8.60 27.17
C GLY A 71 -9.89 8.61 27.65
N ALA A 72 -9.24 7.46 27.77
CA ALA A 72 -7.82 7.35 28.10
C ALA A 72 -6.96 7.54 26.84
N ALA A 73 -6.92 8.78 26.33
CA ALA A 73 -6.08 9.19 25.22
C ALA A 73 -5.01 10.14 25.71
N ASP A 74 -3.97 9.64 26.38
CA ASP A 74 -2.72 10.40 26.47
C ASP A 74 -1.53 9.50 26.87
N THR A 75 -0.33 9.86 26.38
CA THR A 75 1.02 9.33 26.71
C THR A 75 1.75 8.38 25.73
N GLU A 76 1.54 8.46 24.40
CA GLU A 76 2.41 7.76 23.42
C GLU A 76 2.91 8.63 22.22
N ASP A 77 2.96 9.96 22.35
CA ASP A 77 2.96 10.89 21.20
C ASP A 77 4.35 11.27 20.58
N GLU A 78 5.48 10.85 21.16
CA GLU A 78 6.82 11.25 20.67
C GLU A 78 7.65 10.13 20.00
N ARG A 79 7.49 8.87 20.42
CA ARG A 79 8.26 7.75 19.85
C ARG A 79 7.67 7.29 18.51
N ASP A 80 6.35 7.17 18.39
CA ASP A 80 5.66 6.77 17.16
C ASP A 80 5.89 7.77 16.01
N ARG A 81 5.98 9.06 16.34
CA ARG A 81 6.19 10.17 15.40
C ARG A 81 7.53 10.11 14.65
N ARG A 82 8.56 9.47 15.21
CA ARG A 82 9.86 9.27 14.51
C ARG A 82 9.87 8.04 13.62
N ALA A 83 9.06 7.03 13.94
CA ALA A 83 8.89 5.83 13.10
C ALA A 83 8.01 6.12 11.87
N GLU A 84 7.06 7.04 11.99
CA GLU A 84 6.20 7.54 10.91
C GLU A 84 6.99 8.22 9.80
N ARG A 85 7.82 9.20 10.15
CA ARG A 85 8.60 9.98 9.17
C ARG A 85 9.58 9.13 8.35
N ARG A 86 10.18 8.09 8.97
CA ARG A 86 11.11 7.18 8.27
C ARG A 86 10.39 6.25 7.29
N GLY A 87 9.20 5.75 7.64
CA GLY A 87 8.37 4.94 6.74
C GLY A 87 7.84 5.75 5.56
N GLU A 88 7.41 6.98 5.80
CA GLU A 88 6.95 7.90 4.75
C GLU A 88 8.07 8.27 3.77
N THR A 89 9.29 8.48 4.25
CA THR A 89 10.44 8.84 3.40
C THR A 89 10.79 7.70 2.43
N TRP A 90 10.83 6.45 2.90
CA TRP A 90 11.10 5.30 2.04
C TRP A 90 9.97 5.05 1.03
N ALA A 91 8.71 5.18 1.45
CA ALA A 91 7.57 5.08 0.54
C ALA A 91 7.64 6.14 -0.56
N ALA A 92 7.97 7.39 -0.22
CA ALA A 92 8.13 8.48 -1.17
C ALA A 92 9.23 8.20 -2.20
N HIS A 93 10.39 7.67 -1.78
CA HIS A 93 11.46 7.31 -2.71
C HIS A 93 11.08 6.18 -3.67
N VAL A 94 10.37 5.16 -3.20
CA VAL A 94 9.89 4.06 -4.07
C VAL A 94 8.91 4.59 -5.12
N VAL A 95 7.96 5.43 -4.71
CA VAL A 95 7.00 6.06 -5.65
C VAL A 95 7.74 6.95 -6.64
N GLN A 96 8.68 7.79 -6.18
CA GLN A 96 9.47 8.67 -7.04
C GLN A 96 10.29 7.88 -8.07
N ALA A 97 10.95 6.79 -7.67
CA ALA A 97 11.68 5.92 -8.59
C ALA A 97 10.76 5.29 -9.63
N SER A 98 9.55 4.89 -9.22
CA SER A 98 8.54 4.32 -10.12
C SER A 98 8.02 5.34 -11.13
N VAL A 99 7.86 6.59 -10.72
CA VAL A 99 7.53 7.71 -11.62
C VAL A 99 8.65 7.93 -12.63
N PHE A 100 9.92 7.97 -12.21
CA PHE A 100 11.04 8.08 -13.15
C PHE A 100 11.09 6.92 -14.14
N LEU A 101 10.87 5.69 -13.68
CA LEU A 101 10.84 4.52 -14.56
C LEU A 101 9.67 4.59 -15.55
N ALA A 102 8.49 5.03 -15.11
CA ALA A 102 7.34 5.23 -15.99
C ALA A 102 7.60 6.32 -17.05
N LEU A 103 8.28 7.42 -16.68
CA LEU A 103 8.72 8.44 -17.63
C LEU A 103 9.74 7.88 -18.63
N ALA A 104 10.69 7.07 -18.19
CA ALA A 104 11.64 6.40 -19.09
C ALA A 104 10.92 5.46 -20.08
N LEU A 105 9.96 4.66 -19.61
CA LEU A 105 9.13 3.82 -20.47
C LEU A 105 8.33 4.63 -21.49
N MET A 106 7.81 5.79 -21.07
CA MET A 106 7.12 6.72 -21.97
C MET A 106 8.06 7.28 -23.05
N PHE A 107 9.29 7.67 -22.70
CA PHE A 107 10.29 8.13 -23.68
C PHE A 107 10.70 7.04 -24.67
N LEU A 108 10.65 5.77 -24.24
CA LEU A 108 10.95 4.60 -25.07
C LEU A 108 9.72 4.08 -25.86
N ASP A 109 8.65 4.88 -25.92
CA ASP A 109 7.39 4.59 -26.60
C ASP A 109 6.83 3.20 -26.25
N GLN A 110 6.99 2.80 -24.99
CA GLN A 110 6.53 1.50 -24.52
C GLN A 110 5.00 1.47 -24.39
N PRO A 111 4.37 0.29 -24.58
CA PRO A 111 2.95 0.13 -24.39
C PRO A 111 2.46 0.71 -23.07
N THR A 112 1.31 1.41 -23.09
CA THR A 112 0.70 2.03 -21.90
C THR A 112 0.53 1.04 -20.74
N PHE A 113 0.36 -0.25 -21.05
CA PHE A 113 0.37 -1.34 -20.08
C PHE A 113 1.58 -1.28 -19.12
N TRP A 114 2.81 -1.17 -19.66
CA TRP A 114 4.02 -1.16 -18.84
C TRP A 114 4.15 0.11 -18.01
N ILE A 115 3.81 1.25 -18.60
CA ILE A 115 3.84 2.55 -17.93
C ILE A 115 2.89 2.55 -16.72
N ALA A 116 1.64 2.13 -16.94
CA ALA A 116 0.63 2.09 -15.90
C ALA A 116 0.94 1.07 -14.80
N ASN A 117 1.36 -0.14 -15.17
CA ASN A 117 1.75 -1.17 -14.20
C ASN A 117 2.96 -0.75 -13.36
N THR A 118 3.93 -0.07 -13.97
CA THR A 118 5.10 0.45 -13.24
C THR A 118 4.68 1.44 -12.14
N LEU A 119 3.81 2.39 -12.47
CA LEU A 119 3.29 3.33 -11.48
C LEU A 119 2.47 2.62 -10.40
N TYR A 120 1.59 1.72 -10.81
CA TYR A 120 0.69 1.00 -9.91
C TYR A 120 1.46 0.12 -8.92
N VAL A 121 2.42 -0.68 -9.42
CA VAL A 121 3.31 -1.50 -8.58
C VAL A 121 4.15 -0.62 -7.67
N GLY A 122 4.65 0.52 -8.17
CA GLY A 122 5.37 1.50 -7.36
C GLY A 122 4.62 2.00 -6.15
N VAL A 123 3.35 2.38 -6.34
CA VAL A 123 2.46 2.80 -5.26
C VAL A 123 2.21 1.66 -4.26
N MET A 124 1.94 0.45 -4.76
CA MET A 124 1.68 -0.72 -3.91
C MET A 124 2.91 -1.15 -3.10
N LEU A 125 4.10 -1.12 -3.71
CA LEU A 125 5.37 -1.46 -3.02
C LEU A 125 5.80 -0.38 -2.04
N GLY A 126 5.62 0.91 -2.38
CA GLY A 126 5.90 2.01 -1.45
C GLY A 126 5.11 1.88 -0.15
N GLY A 127 3.83 1.48 -0.24
CA GLY A 127 3.00 1.19 0.93
C GLY A 127 3.47 -0.02 1.75
N ALA A 128 3.97 -1.08 1.11
CA ALA A 128 4.42 -2.30 1.79
C ALA A 128 5.81 -2.17 2.44
N ALA A 129 6.75 -1.48 1.79
CA ALA A 129 8.14 -1.35 2.26
C ALA A 129 8.27 -0.59 3.58
N GLY A 130 7.47 0.47 3.77
CA GLY A 130 7.46 1.26 5.01
C GLY A 130 7.06 0.43 6.25
N LEU A 131 6.28 -0.63 6.06
CA LEU A 131 5.81 -1.51 7.13
C LEU A 131 6.74 -2.70 7.42
N LEU A 132 7.33 -3.31 6.39
CA LEU A 132 8.33 -4.38 6.58
C LEU A 132 9.54 -3.87 7.38
N ILE A 133 9.98 -2.64 7.13
CA ILE A 133 11.05 -1.99 7.89
C ILE A 133 10.60 -1.73 9.34
N ARG A 134 9.35 -1.33 9.56
CA ARG A 134 8.77 -1.16 10.92
C ARG A 134 8.65 -2.49 11.68
N LEU A 135 8.28 -3.59 11.00
CA LEU A 135 8.13 -4.91 11.61
C LEU A 135 9.48 -5.57 11.93
N MET A 136 10.50 -5.41 11.07
CA MET A 136 11.85 -5.94 11.30
C MET A 136 12.63 -5.08 12.30
N GLY A 137 12.47 -3.75 12.27
CA GLY A 137 13.12 -2.85 13.23
C GLY A 137 12.58 -2.98 14.66
N GLY A 138 11.35 -3.45 14.84
CA GLY A 138 10.75 -3.70 16.15
C GLY A 138 11.25 -4.95 16.89
N GLN A 139 12.04 -5.83 16.23
CA GLN A 139 12.61 -7.03 16.87
C GLN A 139 14.06 -6.86 17.35
N ALA A 140 14.70 -5.71 17.10
CA ALA A 140 16.12 -5.52 17.43
C ALA A 140 16.37 -5.04 18.88
N ASP A 141 15.33 -4.62 19.60
CA ASP A 141 15.43 -4.05 20.97
C ASP A 141 14.65 -4.87 22.02
N GLY A 142 14.49 -6.18 21.79
CA GLY A 142 13.87 -7.12 22.74
C GLY A 142 14.86 -7.69 23.76
#